data_AF-A0AAJ8L1L7-F1
#
_entry.id   AF-A0AAJ8L1L7-F1
#
_cell.length_a   1.000
_cell.length_b   1.000
_cell.length_c   1.000
_cell.angle_alpha   90.00
_cell.angle_beta   90.00
_cell.angle_gamma   90.00
#
_symmetry.space_group_name_H-M   'P 1'
#
loop_
_entity.id
_entity.type
_entity.pdbx_description
1 polymer ?
#
loop_
_entity_poly.entity_id
_entity_poly.type
_entity_poly.pdbx_seq_one_letter_code
_entity_poly.pdbx_strand_id
1 'polypeptide(L)'
;MKYIFMILHILMGVNVKAASTSTTTKLSTTMVQPSSKDEGLILFFLRKVPSSTYKHWSIGATSTISPPEITSNSAPIAGKNKIPTCDQLLANNPEEDWLFASLCSWSNSNYNGTLSSLDFSTIFEENGNENELNLTSINVTLYDGKFNLLDSIILVYNGVKDNGNSNANEAWWGGSIRNSLLYYKDSNLIFNENFKKDEIFREWAGYYILINLLGINPIRENPSQINDLLWEMYLDKSSFTPITILSKKQTSFINSNRYFSIINFNKTNSNYVELWDPTAGGNLGFFTINIEDLKNDVKWLFHLDWPRYYAIPRKV
;
A
#
# COMPACT_ATOMS: atom_id res chain seq x y z
N MET A 1 4.17 -55.59 34.22
CA MET A 1 4.36 -54.54 35.25
C MET A 1 3.49 -53.37 34.84
N LYS A 2 2.20 -53.26 35.25
CA LYS A 2 1.68 -52.72 36.53
C LYS A 2 2.50 -51.55 37.06
N TYR A 3 1.97 -50.32 36.96
CA TYR A 3 1.40 -49.59 38.11
C TYR A 3 0.47 -48.46 37.64
N ILE A 4 -0.68 -48.39 38.32
CA ILE A 4 -1.69 -47.33 38.41
C ILE A 4 -1.43 -46.59 39.75
N PHE A 5 -2.00 -45.37 39.90
CA PHE A 5 -2.24 -44.51 41.09
C PHE A 5 -1.41 -43.19 41.10
N MET A 6 -1.89 -42.01 41.51
CA MET A 6 -3.13 -41.54 42.15
C MET A 6 -3.27 -40.01 42.02
N ILE A 7 -4.50 -39.53 42.20
CA ILE A 7 -5.01 -38.15 42.33
C ILE A 7 -4.51 -37.43 43.61
N LEU A 8 -4.35 -36.09 43.58
CA LEU A 8 -4.75 -35.20 44.71
C LEU A 8 -4.98 -33.73 44.30
N HIS A 9 -6.10 -33.17 44.77
CA HIS A 9 -6.54 -31.76 44.73
C HIS A 9 -5.85 -30.89 45.78
N ILE A 10 -5.65 -29.58 45.52
CA ILE A 10 -5.83 -28.49 46.51
C ILE A 10 -6.38 -27.22 45.82
N LEU A 11 -7.58 -26.80 46.26
CA LEU A 11 -8.11 -25.43 46.16
C LEU A 11 -7.40 -24.53 47.17
N MET A 12 -7.10 -23.27 46.82
CA MET A 12 -7.38 -22.10 47.68
C MET A 12 -7.54 -20.85 46.81
N GLY A 13 -8.67 -20.16 46.97
CA GLY A 13 -8.92 -18.85 46.41
C GLY A 13 -8.48 -17.72 47.36
N VAL A 14 -8.24 -16.54 46.79
CA VAL A 14 -8.33 -15.27 47.53
C VAL A 14 -8.97 -14.21 46.62
N ASN A 15 -10.07 -13.68 47.14
CA ASN A 15 -10.78 -12.47 46.72
C ASN A 15 -9.91 -11.22 46.95
N VAL A 16 -9.88 -10.28 46.00
CA VAL A 16 -9.83 -8.84 46.31
C VAL A 16 -10.74 -8.07 45.34
N LYS A 17 -11.52 -7.17 45.93
CA LYS A 17 -12.66 -6.42 45.39
C LYS A 17 -12.27 -4.93 45.30
N ALA A 18 -12.96 -4.22 44.39
CA ALA A 18 -13.11 -2.76 44.24
C ALA A 18 -11.90 -1.99 43.66
N ALA A 19 -12.08 -0.97 42.81
CA ALA A 19 -13.18 -0.01 42.75
C ALA A 19 -13.50 0.49 41.33
N SER A 20 -14.77 0.90 41.20
CA SER A 20 -15.48 1.50 40.08
C SER A 20 -15.14 2.97 39.84
N THR A 21 -15.26 3.42 38.59
CA THR A 21 -16.01 4.65 38.25
C THR A 21 -16.48 4.56 36.80
N SER A 22 -17.80 4.43 36.65
CA SER A 22 -18.55 4.53 35.39
C SER A 22 -19.11 5.94 35.24
N THR A 23 -18.91 6.58 34.09
CA THR A 23 -19.62 7.81 33.74
C THR A 23 -20.62 7.47 32.63
N THR A 24 -21.90 7.42 33.01
CA THR A 24 -23.05 7.18 32.14
C THR A 24 -23.58 8.52 31.65
N THR A 25 -23.53 8.79 30.34
CA THR A 25 -24.26 9.92 29.76
C THR A 25 -25.59 9.41 29.20
N LYS A 26 -26.67 9.71 29.93
CA LYS A 26 -28.06 9.56 29.46
C LYS A 26 -28.33 10.58 28.36
N LEU A 27 -28.83 10.13 27.21
CA LEU A 27 -29.61 10.99 26.31
C LEU A 27 -31.10 10.66 26.52
N SER A 28 -31.87 11.65 26.95
CA SER A 28 -33.32 11.56 27.07
C SER A 28 -33.99 11.81 25.72
N THR A 29 -34.80 10.84 25.29
CA THR A 29 -35.74 11.00 24.18
C THR A 29 -36.94 11.82 24.68
N THR A 30 -37.18 12.98 24.07
CA THR A 30 -38.43 13.74 24.26
C THR A 30 -39.17 13.70 22.93
N MET A 31 -40.31 13.01 22.89
CA MET A 31 -41.26 13.12 21.79
C MET A 31 -42.02 14.44 21.94
N VAL A 32 -41.95 15.29 20.92
CA VAL A 32 -42.88 16.41 20.72
C VAL A 32 -43.47 16.25 19.33
N GLN A 33 -44.77 16.03 19.28
CA GLN A 33 -45.57 16.08 18.06
C GLN A 33 -46.13 17.51 17.96
N PRO A 34 -45.99 18.19 16.80
CA PRO A 34 -46.97 19.18 16.44
C PRO A 34 -47.57 18.95 15.05
N SER A 35 -48.85 19.29 15.03
CA SER A 35 -49.82 19.38 13.97
C SER A 35 -49.51 20.51 12.97
N SER A 36 -49.80 20.21 11.70
CA SER A 36 -50.38 21.07 10.66
C SER A 36 -49.65 22.33 10.14
N LYS A 37 -49.58 22.36 8.80
CA LYS A 37 -49.52 23.49 7.85
C LYS A 37 -48.16 24.08 7.51
N ASP A 38 -47.87 23.90 6.22
CA ASP A 38 -47.27 24.82 5.25
C ASP A 38 -45.88 25.40 5.49
N GLU A 39 -45.18 25.51 4.35
CA GLU A 39 -43.96 26.24 4.05
C GLU A 39 -42.64 25.47 4.18
N GLY A 40 -41.98 25.38 3.02
CA GLY A 40 -40.79 24.58 2.80
C GLY A 40 -39.57 25.11 3.55
N LEU A 41 -38.79 24.18 4.08
CA LEU A 41 -37.42 24.43 4.50
C LEU A 41 -36.56 23.26 4.03
N ILE A 42 -35.70 23.52 3.04
CA ILE A 42 -34.61 22.61 2.67
C ILE A 42 -33.60 22.69 3.82
N LEU A 43 -33.56 21.64 4.63
CA LEU A 43 -32.63 21.50 5.74
C LEU A 43 -31.26 21.06 5.20
N PHE A 44 -30.37 22.01 4.95
CA PHE A 44 -28.96 21.71 4.74
C PHE A 44 -28.35 21.25 6.07
N PHE A 45 -28.02 19.97 6.17
CA PHE A 45 -27.06 19.52 7.18
C PHE A 45 -25.68 20.08 6.83
N LEU A 46 -25.34 21.25 7.38
CA LEU A 46 -23.95 21.66 7.50
C LEU A 46 -23.28 20.73 8.52
N ARG A 47 -22.76 19.59 8.03
CA ARG A 47 -21.73 18.85 8.76
C ARG A 47 -20.56 19.82 8.93
N LYS A 48 -20.28 20.18 10.17
CA LYS A 48 -19.03 20.84 10.56
C LYS A 48 -17.90 19.88 10.21
N VAL A 49 -17.31 20.05 9.02
CA VAL A 49 -16.06 19.39 8.66
C VAL A 49 -15.04 19.91 9.67
N PRO A 50 -14.39 19.04 10.47
CA PRO A 50 -13.30 19.51 11.32
C PRO A 50 -12.29 20.18 10.39
N SER A 51 -11.97 21.45 10.67
CA SER A 51 -10.87 22.11 9.98
C SER A 51 -9.62 21.30 10.29
N SER A 52 -9.19 20.46 9.36
CA SER A 52 -7.88 19.86 9.42
C SER A 52 -6.91 21.01 9.42
N THR A 53 -6.16 21.12 10.50
CA THR A 53 -4.95 21.93 10.59
C THR A 53 -4.07 21.51 9.43
N TYR A 54 -4.03 22.30 8.36
CA TYR A 54 -3.12 22.08 7.25
C TYR A 54 -1.70 22.22 7.82
N LYS A 55 -1.04 21.08 8.03
CA LYS A 55 0.38 21.06 8.37
C LYS A 55 1.13 21.63 7.19
N HIS A 56 1.74 22.79 7.41
CA HIS A 56 2.79 23.32 6.55
C HIS A 56 3.88 22.24 6.42
N TRP A 57 4.30 21.96 5.19
CA TRP A 57 5.16 20.81 4.88
C TRP A 57 6.53 20.95 5.52
N SER A 58 6.95 19.91 6.26
CA SER A 58 8.36 19.59 6.44
C SER A 58 8.78 18.77 5.24
N ILE A 59 9.86 19.16 4.58
CA ILE A 59 10.59 18.36 3.58
C ILE A 59 10.67 16.92 4.13
N GLY A 60 10.19 15.95 3.36
CA GLY A 60 10.18 14.55 3.76
C GLY A 60 11.60 14.14 4.12
N ALA A 61 11.84 13.86 5.40
CA ALA A 61 13.16 13.49 5.87
C ALA A 61 13.61 12.23 5.13
N THR A 62 14.76 12.31 4.45
CA THR A 62 15.48 11.16 3.92
C THR A 62 16.08 10.37 5.08
N SER A 63 15.26 9.87 6.00
CA SER A 63 15.71 8.99 7.06
C SER A 63 15.79 7.58 6.50
N THR A 64 16.96 6.97 6.54
CA THR A 64 17.07 5.51 6.60
C THR A 64 16.42 5.09 7.93
N ILE A 65 15.11 4.88 7.91
CA ILE A 65 14.40 4.32 9.05
C ILE A 65 14.91 2.89 9.17
N SER A 66 15.56 2.57 10.29
CA SER A 66 15.92 1.18 10.57
C SER A 66 14.64 0.33 10.49
N PRO A 67 14.66 -0.81 9.80
CA PRO A 67 13.53 -1.74 9.82
C PRO A 67 13.13 -2.00 11.28
N PRO A 68 11.83 -2.08 11.60
CA PRO A 68 11.42 -2.40 12.96
C PRO A 68 11.98 -3.75 13.40
N GLU A 69 12.18 -3.91 14.71
CA GLU A 69 12.74 -5.13 15.28
C GLU A 69 11.89 -6.35 14.90
N ILE A 70 12.57 -7.38 14.39
CA ILE A 70 11.92 -8.60 13.91
C ILE A 70 12.08 -9.70 14.94
N THR A 71 10.96 -10.15 15.48
CA THR A 71 10.93 -11.10 16.60
C THR A 71 10.48 -12.51 16.20
N SER A 72 10.11 -12.72 14.92
CA SER A 72 9.56 -13.98 14.44
C SER A 72 10.33 -14.56 13.24
N ASN A 73 9.98 -15.81 12.91
CA ASN A 73 10.41 -16.53 11.70
C ASN A 73 9.24 -16.74 10.71
N SER A 74 8.10 -16.11 10.96
CA SER A 74 6.91 -16.12 10.12
C SER A 74 6.05 -14.88 10.38
N ALA A 75 5.25 -14.49 9.39
CA ALA A 75 4.34 -13.34 9.48
C ALA A 75 3.18 -13.49 8.48
N PRO A 76 2.05 -12.80 8.68
CA PRO A 76 0.98 -12.80 7.69
C PRO A 76 1.43 -12.06 6.43
N ILE A 77 0.95 -12.47 5.26
CA ILE A 77 1.41 -11.92 3.98
C ILE A 77 1.19 -10.41 3.86
N ALA A 78 0.02 -9.97 4.32
CA ALA A 78 -0.40 -8.58 4.44
C ALA A 78 -1.01 -8.39 5.84
N GLY A 79 -1.24 -7.13 6.23
CA GLY A 79 -1.73 -6.74 7.56
C GLY A 79 -3.04 -7.40 8.00
N LYS A 80 -3.59 -6.98 9.14
CA LYS A 80 -4.74 -7.62 9.80
C LYS A 80 -5.96 -7.89 8.91
N ASN A 81 -6.17 -7.09 7.87
CA ASN A 81 -7.27 -7.26 6.92
C ASN A 81 -6.93 -8.15 5.71
N LYS A 82 -5.72 -8.72 5.66
CA LYS A 82 -5.15 -9.48 4.52
C LYS A 82 -5.15 -8.70 3.20
N ILE A 83 -5.18 -7.38 3.29
CA ILE A 83 -5.16 -6.48 2.15
C ILE A 83 -3.78 -5.83 2.10
N PRO A 84 -3.01 -6.05 1.02
CA PRO A 84 -1.80 -5.28 0.74
C PRO A 84 -2.13 -3.79 0.68
N THR A 85 -1.43 -2.99 1.46
CA THR A 85 -1.64 -1.54 1.52
C THR A 85 -0.30 -0.80 1.55
N CYS A 86 -0.29 0.45 1.12
CA CYS A 86 0.95 1.24 1.02
C CYS A 86 1.62 1.50 2.38
N ASP A 87 0.85 1.57 3.46
CA ASP A 87 1.40 1.71 4.82
C ASP A 87 2.15 0.47 5.30
N GLN A 88 2.08 -0.65 4.58
CA GLN A 88 2.87 -1.85 4.84
C GLN A 88 4.23 -1.82 4.13
N LEU A 89 4.46 -0.87 3.23
CA LEU A 89 5.65 -0.78 2.40
C LEU A 89 6.65 0.26 2.94
N LEU A 90 7.92 0.01 2.65
CA LEU A 90 9.01 0.96 2.88
C LEU A 90 10.15 0.69 1.88
N ALA A 91 10.57 1.72 1.17
CA ALA A 91 11.79 1.66 0.37
C ALA A 91 13.01 1.87 1.27
N ASN A 92 13.48 0.81 1.95
CA ASN A 92 14.66 0.86 2.83
C ASN A 92 15.89 1.39 2.09
N ASN A 93 16.00 1.08 0.80
CA ASN A 93 16.91 1.73 -0.13
C ASN A 93 16.15 2.82 -0.91
N PRO A 94 16.43 4.11 -0.70
CA PRO A 94 15.78 5.21 -1.43
C PRO A 94 15.90 5.14 -2.96
N GLU A 95 16.90 4.42 -3.46
CA GLU A 95 17.12 4.26 -4.90
C GLU A 95 16.12 3.28 -5.54
N GLU A 96 15.31 2.59 -4.74
CA GLU A 96 14.27 1.63 -5.14
C GLU A 96 12.85 2.20 -5.03
N ASP A 97 12.71 3.49 -4.78
CA ASP A 97 11.42 4.16 -4.70
C ASP A 97 10.49 3.90 -5.90
N TRP A 98 11.04 3.76 -7.11
CA TRP A 98 10.31 3.38 -8.32
C TRP A 98 9.55 2.05 -8.17
N LEU A 99 10.16 1.06 -7.50
CA LEU A 99 9.53 -0.25 -7.27
C LEU A 99 8.36 -0.09 -6.31
N PHE A 100 8.64 0.51 -5.16
CA PHE A 100 7.66 0.59 -4.07
C PHE A 100 6.51 1.54 -4.39
N ALA A 101 6.75 2.62 -5.15
CA ALA A 101 5.68 3.47 -5.66
C ALA A 101 4.75 2.69 -6.61
N SER A 102 5.32 1.83 -7.48
CA SER A 102 4.51 0.99 -8.35
C SER A 102 3.77 -0.12 -7.58
N LEU A 103 4.38 -0.75 -6.58
CA LEU A 103 3.71 -1.71 -5.70
C LEU A 103 2.55 -1.07 -4.94
N CYS A 104 2.76 0.10 -4.34
CA CYS A 104 1.72 0.84 -3.66
C CYS A 104 0.56 1.19 -4.60
N SER A 105 0.84 1.80 -5.75
CA SER A 105 -0.21 2.17 -6.72
C SER A 105 -0.97 0.96 -7.27
N TRP A 106 -0.30 -0.18 -7.44
CA TRP A 106 -0.95 -1.43 -7.81
C TRP A 106 -1.85 -1.96 -6.72
N SER A 107 -1.36 -2.07 -5.48
CA SER A 107 -2.16 -2.55 -4.36
C SER A 107 -3.37 -1.64 -4.07
N ASN A 108 -3.20 -0.33 -4.20
CA ASN A 108 -4.26 0.66 -4.01
C ASN A 108 -5.38 0.51 -5.04
N SER A 109 -5.02 0.32 -6.31
CA SER A 109 -5.99 0.21 -7.41
C SER A 109 -6.61 -1.19 -7.55
N ASN A 110 -5.86 -2.25 -7.22
CA ASN A 110 -6.33 -3.63 -7.29
C ASN A 110 -5.52 -4.56 -6.38
N TYR A 111 -5.82 -4.54 -5.08
CA TYR A 111 -5.18 -5.41 -4.09
C TYR A 111 -5.35 -6.91 -4.40
N ASN A 112 -6.47 -7.33 -5.02
CA ASN A 112 -6.68 -8.72 -5.44
C ASN A 112 -5.69 -9.13 -6.53
N GLY A 113 -5.37 -8.22 -7.45
CA GLY A 113 -4.32 -8.41 -8.44
C GLY A 113 -2.96 -8.64 -7.77
N THR A 114 -2.61 -7.80 -6.78
CA THR A 114 -1.38 -7.96 -5.99
C THR A 114 -1.32 -9.32 -5.31
N LEU A 115 -2.41 -9.74 -4.66
CA LEU A 115 -2.49 -11.05 -4.00
C LEU A 115 -2.39 -12.22 -5.01
N SER A 116 -2.89 -12.08 -6.24
CA SER A 116 -2.82 -13.15 -7.24
C SER A 116 -1.40 -13.48 -7.72
N SER A 117 -0.45 -12.56 -7.54
CA SER A 117 0.98 -12.80 -7.77
C SER A 117 1.67 -13.47 -6.59
N LEU A 118 0.99 -13.62 -5.47
CA LEU A 118 1.49 -14.20 -4.24
C LEU A 118 0.71 -15.47 -3.95
N ASP A 119 1.16 -16.57 -4.54
CA ASP A 119 0.60 -17.88 -4.26
C ASP A 119 1.15 -18.39 -2.92
N PHE A 120 0.26 -18.84 -2.06
CA PHE A 120 0.59 -19.42 -0.76
C PHE A 120 0.05 -20.86 -0.71
N SER A 121 0.24 -21.58 -1.82
CA SER A 121 0.02 -23.01 -1.98
C SER A 121 0.92 -23.81 -1.05
N THR A 122 0.43 -24.13 0.16
CA THR A 122 0.67 -25.41 0.90
C THR A 122 0.23 -25.40 2.39
N ILE A 123 -0.14 -24.27 3.01
CA ILE A 123 -0.49 -24.24 4.46
C ILE A 123 -2.01 -24.11 4.71
N PHE A 124 -2.84 -24.57 3.77
CA PHE A 124 -4.30 -24.54 3.93
C PHE A 124 -4.89 -25.80 4.54
N GLU A 125 -4.26 -26.95 4.34
CA GLU A 125 -4.90 -28.22 4.65
C GLU A 125 -4.72 -28.67 6.11
N GLU A 126 -3.75 -28.12 6.85
CA GLU A 126 -3.39 -28.71 8.14
C GLU A 126 -4.03 -28.07 9.38
N ASN A 127 -4.40 -26.78 9.40
CA ASN A 127 -4.65 -26.12 10.69
C ASN A 127 -5.89 -25.22 10.82
N GLY A 128 -6.91 -25.38 9.96
CA GLY A 128 -8.32 -25.12 10.29
C GLY A 128 -8.71 -23.79 10.97
N ASN A 129 -7.90 -22.74 10.92
CA ASN A 129 -8.17 -21.47 11.56
C ASN A 129 -7.86 -20.34 10.59
N GLU A 130 -8.91 -19.69 10.10
CA GLU A 130 -8.89 -18.76 8.97
C GLU A 130 -8.27 -17.39 9.31
N ASN A 131 -7.87 -17.14 10.55
CA ASN A 131 -7.35 -15.86 11.01
C ASN A 131 -5.82 -15.88 11.07
N GLU A 132 -5.16 -15.09 10.21
CA GLU A 132 -3.73 -14.78 10.27
C GLU A 132 -2.79 -16.01 10.15
N LEU A 133 -2.69 -16.59 8.96
CA LEU A 133 -1.64 -17.59 8.68
C LEU A 133 -0.29 -16.89 8.71
N ASN A 134 0.47 -17.07 9.79
CA ASN A 134 1.88 -16.71 9.83
C ASN A 134 2.65 -17.60 8.87
N LEU A 135 2.95 -17.07 7.69
CA LEU A 135 3.63 -17.80 6.62
C LEU A 135 5.14 -17.77 6.85
N THR A 136 5.78 -18.92 6.70
CA THR A 136 7.25 -19.06 6.67
C THR A 136 7.80 -18.91 5.25
N SER A 137 6.97 -19.14 4.24
CA SER A 137 7.32 -19.06 2.82
C SER A 137 6.11 -18.74 1.95
N ILE A 138 6.32 -18.13 0.78
CA ILE A 138 5.32 -17.92 -0.26
C ILE A 138 5.91 -18.12 -1.66
N ASN A 139 5.08 -18.50 -2.62
CA ASN A 139 5.41 -18.50 -4.03
C ASN A 139 5.09 -17.14 -4.63
N VAL A 140 6.02 -16.56 -5.38
CA VAL A 140 5.82 -15.29 -6.08
C VAL A 140 5.94 -15.51 -7.57
N THR A 141 4.92 -15.07 -8.32
CA THR A 141 4.91 -15.13 -9.78
C THR A 141 4.86 -13.72 -10.37
N LEU A 142 5.75 -13.47 -11.33
CA LEU A 142 5.90 -12.19 -12.03
C LEU A 142 5.87 -12.40 -13.55
N TYR A 143 6.00 -11.32 -14.30
CA TYR A 143 6.12 -11.34 -15.75
C TYR A 143 7.56 -11.04 -16.19
N ASP A 144 7.99 -11.64 -17.28
CA ASP A 144 9.18 -11.20 -18.00
C ASP A 144 8.89 -9.87 -18.71
N GLY A 145 9.93 -9.16 -19.13
CA GLY A 145 9.78 -7.91 -19.89
C GLY A 145 9.16 -8.09 -21.30
N LYS A 146 8.69 -9.30 -21.62
CA LYS A 146 8.04 -9.72 -22.87
C LYS A 146 6.64 -10.31 -22.61
N PHE A 147 6.06 -10.07 -21.43
CA PHE A 147 4.71 -10.48 -21.02
C PHE A 147 4.48 -11.98 -20.83
N ASN A 148 5.52 -12.79 -20.78
CA ASN A 148 5.41 -14.19 -20.39
C ASN A 148 5.43 -14.30 -18.87
N LEU A 149 4.67 -15.24 -18.33
CA LEU A 149 4.78 -15.58 -16.91
C LEU A 149 6.14 -16.22 -16.64
N LEU A 150 6.77 -15.78 -15.56
CA LEU A 150 7.97 -16.41 -15.03
C LEU A 150 7.60 -17.58 -14.11
N ASP A 151 8.46 -18.60 -14.04
CA ASP A 151 8.27 -19.73 -13.12
C ASP A 151 8.32 -19.26 -11.68
N SER A 152 7.28 -19.52 -10.88
CA SER A 152 7.20 -19.04 -9.49
C SER A 152 8.45 -19.31 -8.65
N ILE A 153 8.85 -18.33 -7.84
CA ILE A 153 9.96 -18.49 -6.88
C ILE A 153 9.41 -18.63 -5.47
N ILE A 154 9.93 -19.59 -4.72
CA ILE A 154 9.69 -19.74 -3.28
C ILE A 154 10.54 -18.71 -2.51
N LEU A 155 9.87 -17.79 -1.83
CA LEU A 155 10.48 -16.77 -0.98
C LEU A 155 10.28 -17.17 0.48
N VAL A 156 11.38 -17.32 1.22
CA VAL A 156 11.34 -17.64 2.66
C VAL A 156 11.36 -16.35 3.46
N TYR A 157 10.49 -16.25 4.49
CA TYR A 157 10.33 -15.07 5.34
C TYR A 157 11.67 -14.57 5.89
N ASN A 158 12.49 -15.49 6.41
CA ASN A 158 13.82 -15.17 6.95
C ASN A 158 14.77 -14.48 5.98
N GLY A 159 14.59 -14.67 4.67
CA GLY A 159 15.42 -14.01 3.65
C GLY A 159 14.95 -12.61 3.26
N VAL A 160 13.72 -12.21 3.61
CA VAL A 160 13.10 -11.01 3.04
C VAL A 160 12.45 -10.07 4.06
N LYS A 161 12.30 -10.52 5.31
CA LYS A 161 11.62 -9.80 6.38
C LYS A 161 12.17 -8.39 6.62
N ASP A 162 13.48 -8.18 6.56
CA ASP A 162 14.12 -6.87 6.83
C ASP A 162 14.01 -5.84 5.70
N ASN A 163 13.50 -6.21 4.52
CA ASN A 163 13.55 -5.33 3.34
C ASN A 163 12.18 -5.15 2.71
N GLY A 164 11.82 -3.93 2.35
CA GLY A 164 10.63 -3.62 1.55
C GLY A 164 9.32 -3.51 2.34
N ASN A 165 9.38 -3.67 3.66
CA ASN A 165 8.21 -3.63 4.53
C ASN A 165 8.41 -2.60 5.63
N SER A 166 7.36 -1.84 5.95
CA SER A 166 7.37 -0.89 7.06
C SER A 166 7.31 -1.60 8.42
N ASN A 167 6.67 -2.78 8.49
CA ASN A 167 6.64 -3.68 9.64
C ASN A 167 6.53 -5.14 9.21
N ALA A 168 7.67 -5.82 9.22
CA ALA A 168 7.80 -7.21 8.79
C ALA A 168 7.03 -8.22 9.66
N ASN A 169 6.71 -7.87 10.90
CA ASN A 169 5.90 -8.73 11.77
C ASN A 169 4.39 -8.65 11.42
N GLU A 170 3.97 -7.61 10.69
CA GLU A 170 2.56 -7.38 10.33
C GLU A 170 2.28 -7.62 8.83
N ALA A 171 3.26 -7.47 7.95
CA ALA A 171 3.14 -7.73 6.54
C ALA A 171 4.53 -7.92 5.91
N TRP A 172 4.66 -8.84 4.96
CA TRP A 172 5.95 -9.07 4.28
C TRP A 172 5.89 -9.18 2.75
N TRP A 173 4.72 -8.94 2.16
CA TRP A 173 4.50 -9.02 0.72
C TRP A 173 5.42 -8.10 -0.11
N GLY A 174 5.70 -6.88 0.37
CA GLY A 174 6.55 -5.93 -0.33
C GLY A 174 7.98 -6.44 -0.48
N GLY A 175 8.53 -6.95 0.64
CA GLY A 175 9.82 -7.61 0.65
C GLY A 175 9.89 -8.84 -0.22
N SER A 176 8.82 -9.65 -0.26
CA SER A 176 8.77 -10.83 -1.10
C SER A 176 8.86 -10.48 -2.58
N ILE A 177 8.01 -9.56 -3.07
CA ILE A 177 8.01 -9.16 -4.48
C ILE A 177 9.34 -8.54 -4.88
N ARG A 178 9.89 -7.65 -4.04
CA ARG A 178 11.22 -7.06 -4.26
C ARG A 178 12.28 -8.13 -4.47
N ASN A 179 12.37 -9.10 -3.58
CA ASN A 179 13.41 -10.12 -3.65
C ASN A 179 13.19 -11.10 -4.81
N SER A 180 11.94 -11.40 -5.17
CA SER A 180 11.64 -12.20 -6.37
C SER A 180 12.13 -11.51 -7.64
N LEU A 181 11.91 -10.20 -7.77
CA LEU A 181 12.44 -9.42 -8.88
C LEU A 181 13.96 -9.52 -8.95
N LEU A 182 14.65 -9.38 -7.82
CA LEU A 182 16.12 -9.48 -7.75
C LEU A 182 16.66 -10.86 -8.13
N TYR A 183 15.88 -11.91 -7.87
CA TYR A 183 16.27 -13.28 -8.18
C TYR A 183 16.12 -13.62 -9.67
N TYR A 184 15.09 -13.09 -10.35
CA TYR A 184 14.97 -13.23 -11.80
C TYR A 184 15.97 -12.34 -12.52
N LYS A 185 17.12 -12.93 -12.85
CA LYS A 185 18.18 -12.27 -13.63
C LYS A 185 17.62 -11.60 -14.89
N ASP A 186 16.72 -12.26 -15.61
CA ASP A 186 16.09 -11.82 -16.87
C ASP A 186 15.09 -10.65 -16.78
N SER A 187 14.88 -10.04 -15.61
CA SER A 187 14.14 -8.78 -15.60
C SER A 187 15.00 -7.70 -16.27
N ASN A 188 14.50 -7.09 -17.35
CA ASN A 188 15.16 -6.04 -18.12
C ASN A 188 15.67 -4.86 -17.25
N LEU A 189 15.17 -4.74 -16.02
CA LEU A 189 15.57 -3.76 -15.02
C LEU A 189 16.79 -4.17 -14.17
N ILE A 190 17.02 -5.46 -13.92
CA ILE A 190 17.95 -5.95 -12.88
C ILE A 190 19.21 -6.60 -13.48
N PHE A 191 19.21 -6.97 -14.78
CA PHE A 191 20.36 -7.58 -15.49
C PHE A 191 21.64 -6.73 -15.54
N ASN A 192 21.68 -5.57 -14.89
CA ASN A 192 22.80 -4.66 -14.90
C ASN A 192 23.39 -4.41 -13.50
N GLU A 193 23.24 -5.36 -12.57
CA GLU A 193 23.92 -5.51 -11.25
C GLU A 193 24.09 -4.27 -10.35
N ASN A 194 23.50 -3.14 -10.70
CA ASN A 194 23.41 -1.94 -9.92
C ASN A 194 22.08 -1.31 -10.31
N PHE A 195 21.27 -0.94 -9.33
CA PHE A 195 20.18 0.02 -9.47
C PHE A 195 20.77 1.27 -10.13
N LYS A 196 20.77 1.32 -11.47
CA LYS A 196 21.63 2.23 -12.21
C LYS A 196 21.27 3.64 -11.77
N LYS A 197 22.24 4.35 -11.19
CA LYS A 197 22.17 5.81 -10.94
C LYS A 197 22.08 6.62 -12.23
N ASP A 198 22.06 5.95 -13.37
CA ASP A 198 21.82 6.53 -14.68
C ASP A 198 20.44 7.22 -14.71
N GLU A 199 20.46 8.48 -15.10
CA GLU A 199 19.25 9.29 -15.27
C GLU A 199 18.28 8.65 -16.28
N ILE A 200 18.80 8.10 -17.38
CA ILE A 200 17.99 7.46 -18.42
C ILE A 200 17.27 6.25 -17.85
N PHE A 201 17.96 5.47 -17.01
CA PHE A 201 17.33 4.32 -16.34
C PHE A 201 16.21 4.79 -15.41
N ARG A 202 16.48 5.78 -14.55
CA ARG A 202 15.46 6.31 -13.62
C ARG A 202 14.24 6.84 -14.36
N GLU A 203 14.38 7.41 -15.55
CA GLU A 203 13.24 7.88 -16.34
C GLU A 203 12.32 6.79 -16.88
N TRP A 204 12.77 5.54 -16.91
CA TRP A 204 12.00 4.41 -17.42
C TRP A 204 11.72 3.32 -16.37
N ALA A 205 12.29 3.44 -15.17
CA ALA A 205 12.14 2.45 -14.12
C ALA A 205 10.67 2.15 -13.77
N GLY A 206 9.84 3.20 -13.61
CA GLY A 206 8.39 3.06 -13.37
C GLY A 206 7.63 2.36 -14.50
N TYR A 207 8.04 2.56 -15.76
CA TYR A 207 7.44 1.91 -16.93
C TYR A 207 7.69 0.40 -16.90
N TYR A 208 8.96 0.00 -16.79
CA TYR A 208 9.32 -1.42 -16.86
C TYR A 208 8.86 -2.19 -15.64
N ILE A 209 8.84 -1.57 -14.45
CA ILE A 209 8.41 -2.31 -13.26
C ILE A 209 6.93 -2.66 -13.33
N LEU A 210 6.09 -1.76 -13.85
CA LEU A 210 4.68 -2.06 -14.08
C LEU A 210 4.51 -3.19 -15.10
N ILE A 211 5.38 -3.32 -16.10
CA ILE A 211 5.37 -4.49 -17.00
C ILE A 211 5.69 -5.77 -16.22
N ASN A 212 6.75 -5.78 -15.43
CA ASN A 212 7.15 -6.98 -14.67
C ASN A 212 6.12 -7.39 -13.62
N LEU A 213 5.38 -6.43 -13.06
CA LEU A 213 4.31 -6.69 -12.08
C LEU A 213 3.00 -7.13 -12.75
N LEU A 214 2.62 -6.51 -13.86
CA LEU A 214 1.26 -6.60 -14.40
C LEU A 214 1.15 -7.34 -15.74
N GLY A 215 2.26 -7.52 -16.44
CA GLY A 215 2.27 -8.07 -17.80
C GLY A 215 1.59 -7.14 -18.82
N ILE A 216 1.54 -5.83 -18.56
CA ILE A 216 0.88 -4.84 -19.42
C ILE A 216 1.82 -3.65 -19.63
N ASN A 217 1.89 -3.13 -20.85
CA ASN A 217 2.59 -1.89 -21.15
C ASN A 217 1.85 -0.69 -20.55
N PRO A 218 2.45 0.05 -19.60
CA PRO A 218 1.90 1.33 -19.20
C PRO A 218 2.13 2.37 -20.32
N ILE A 219 1.45 3.50 -20.21
CA ILE A 219 1.74 4.70 -20.97
C ILE A 219 2.61 5.59 -20.11
N ARG A 220 3.61 6.21 -20.74
CA ARG A 220 4.43 7.27 -20.16
C ARG A 220 4.05 8.60 -20.77
N GLU A 221 3.60 9.52 -19.94
CA GLU A 221 3.13 10.82 -20.35
C GLU A 221 4.03 11.95 -19.82
N ASN A 222 4.22 12.99 -20.62
CA ASN A 222 4.86 14.24 -20.20
C ASN A 222 3.77 15.24 -19.77
N PRO A 223 3.65 15.60 -18.48
CA PRO A 223 2.62 16.52 -18.01
C PRO A 223 2.62 17.88 -18.72
N SER A 224 3.76 18.34 -19.26
CA SER A 224 3.84 19.62 -19.98
C SER A 224 3.19 19.58 -21.36
N GLN A 225 2.86 18.40 -21.88
CA GLN A 225 2.24 18.21 -23.20
C GLN A 225 0.76 17.83 -23.10
N ILE A 226 0.26 17.63 -21.88
CA ILE A 226 -1.12 17.25 -21.61
C ILE A 226 -1.90 18.48 -21.14
N ASN A 227 -3.11 18.67 -21.64
CA ASN A 227 -4.00 19.73 -21.13
C ASN A 227 -4.51 19.40 -19.71
N ASP A 228 -5.12 20.35 -19.03
CA ASP A 228 -5.56 20.16 -17.64
C ASP A 228 -6.66 19.10 -17.50
N LEU A 229 -7.56 19.03 -18.48
CA LEU A 229 -8.65 18.06 -18.49
C LEU A 229 -8.14 16.61 -18.53
N LEU A 230 -7.19 16.31 -19.41
CA LEU A 230 -6.61 14.97 -19.52
C LEU A 230 -5.75 14.62 -18.31
N TRP A 231 -5.00 15.59 -17.77
CA TRP A 231 -4.24 15.41 -16.53
C TRP A 231 -5.15 15.04 -15.35
N GLU A 232 -6.21 15.81 -15.15
CA GLU A 232 -7.24 15.54 -14.14
C GLU A 232 -7.90 14.18 -14.34
N MET A 233 -8.29 13.87 -15.58
CA MET A 233 -8.88 12.60 -15.95
C MET A 233 -7.96 11.42 -15.60
N TYR A 234 -6.67 11.51 -15.87
CA TYR A 234 -5.74 10.43 -15.53
C TYR A 234 -5.63 10.25 -14.02
N LEU A 235 -5.43 11.31 -13.25
CA LEU A 235 -5.29 11.22 -11.79
C LEU A 235 -6.55 10.65 -11.11
N ASP A 236 -7.74 10.97 -11.62
CA ASP A 236 -9.02 10.45 -11.10
C ASP A 236 -9.12 8.91 -11.24
N LYS A 237 -8.31 8.32 -12.15
CA LYS A 237 -8.24 6.86 -12.33
C LYS A 237 -7.43 6.12 -11.27
N SER A 238 -6.72 6.82 -10.38
CA SER A 238 -5.83 6.22 -9.36
C SER A 238 -6.50 5.17 -8.45
N SER A 239 -7.82 5.25 -8.29
CA SER A 239 -8.61 4.27 -7.53
C SER A 239 -8.86 2.94 -8.25
N PHE A 240 -8.59 2.84 -9.56
CA PHE A 240 -8.86 1.64 -10.37
C PHE A 240 -7.76 1.28 -11.37
N THR A 241 -6.76 2.13 -11.53
CA THR A 241 -5.54 1.81 -12.28
C THR A 241 -4.30 2.28 -11.52
N PRO A 242 -3.18 1.52 -11.57
CA PRO A 242 -1.94 1.96 -10.97
C PRO A 242 -1.44 3.23 -11.65
N ILE A 243 -1.17 4.26 -10.85
CA ILE A 243 -0.58 5.51 -11.33
C ILE A 243 0.63 5.84 -10.47
N THR A 244 1.77 6.01 -11.14
CA THR A 244 3.04 6.36 -10.53
C THR A 244 3.60 7.58 -11.25
N ILE A 245 4.26 8.47 -10.51
CA ILE A 245 4.92 9.66 -11.07
C ILE A 245 6.41 9.66 -10.76
N LEU A 246 7.19 10.28 -11.63
CA LEU A 246 8.56 10.71 -11.37
C LEU A 246 8.59 12.24 -11.28
N SER A 247 9.10 12.78 -10.18
CA SER A 247 9.35 14.20 -10.00
C SER A 247 10.54 14.72 -10.83
N LYS A 248 10.56 16.01 -11.12
CA LYS A 248 11.66 16.69 -11.80
C LYS A 248 12.93 16.76 -10.93
N LYS A 249 14.05 17.13 -11.56
CA LYS A 249 15.33 17.39 -10.87
C LYS A 249 15.26 18.55 -9.88
N GLN A 250 14.37 19.51 -10.13
CA GLN A 250 14.15 20.68 -9.32
C GLN A 250 12.64 20.86 -9.22
N THR A 251 12.14 20.84 -8.00
CA THR A 251 10.73 20.84 -7.65
C THR A 251 10.52 21.78 -6.46
N SER A 252 9.34 22.38 -6.38
CA SER A 252 9.04 23.34 -5.32
C SER A 252 8.37 22.69 -4.11
N PHE A 253 7.66 21.58 -4.32
CA PHE A 253 6.79 21.00 -3.31
C PHE A 253 7.16 19.57 -2.93
N ILE A 254 7.56 18.72 -3.88
CA ILE A 254 7.94 17.32 -3.61
C ILE A 254 9.46 17.12 -3.67
N ASN A 255 9.96 16.01 -3.11
CA ASN A 255 11.37 15.66 -3.22
C ASN A 255 11.76 15.37 -4.68
N SER A 256 12.85 15.96 -5.15
CA SER A 256 13.30 15.89 -6.55
C SER A 256 13.83 14.52 -6.98
N ASN A 257 13.62 14.12 -8.24
CA ASN A 257 14.05 12.85 -8.85
C ASN A 257 13.58 11.59 -8.10
N ARG A 258 12.48 11.71 -7.37
CA ARG A 258 11.83 10.64 -6.63
C ARG A 258 10.54 10.19 -7.29
N TYR A 259 10.24 8.91 -7.08
CA TYR A 259 9.00 8.27 -7.47
C TYR A 259 7.95 8.34 -6.35
N PHE A 260 6.70 8.57 -6.74
CA PHE A 260 5.56 8.62 -5.83
C PHE A 260 4.36 7.89 -6.45
N SER A 261 3.51 7.32 -5.61
CA SER A 261 2.23 6.78 -6.02
C SER A 261 1.16 7.86 -5.97
N ILE A 262 0.26 7.88 -6.94
CA ILE A 262 -1.01 8.60 -6.80
C ILE A 262 -2.00 7.65 -6.12
N ILE A 263 -2.51 8.06 -4.96
CA ILE A 263 -3.42 7.26 -4.13
C ILE A 263 -4.86 7.57 -4.48
N ASN A 264 -5.19 8.85 -4.51
CA ASN A 264 -6.55 9.29 -4.69
C ASN A 264 -6.58 10.71 -5.24
N PHE A 265 -7.51 10.95 -6.14
CA PHE A 265 -7.85 12.28 -6.61
C PHE A 265 -9.31 12.26 -7.05
N ASN A 266 -10.03 13.34 -6.75
CA ASN A 266 -11.36 13.56 -7.28
C ASN A 266 -11.61 15.07 -7.39
N LYS A 267 -11.60 15.59 -8.62
CA LYS A 267 -11.76 17.02 -8.91
C LYS A 267 -13.09 17.59 -8.40
N THR A 268 -14.13 16.77 -8.33
CA THR A 268 -15.46 17.18 -7.82
C THR A 268 -15.38 17.59 -6.35
N ASN A 269 -14.49 16.97 -5.59
CA ASN A 269 -14.41 17.14 -4.13
C ASN A 269 -13.21 18.01 -3.70
N SER A 270 -12.12 18.03 -4.47
CA SER A 270 -10.88 18.68 -4.05
C SER A 270 -9.96 19.02 -5.24
N ASN A 271 -9.19 20.09 -5.10
CA ASN A 271 -8.05 20.39 -5.97
C ASN A 271 -6.75 19.74 -5.49
N TYR A 272 -6.82 18.92 -4.44
CA TYR A 272 -5.67 18.24 -3.88
C TYR A 272 -5.63 16.77 -4.29
N VAL A 273 -4.43 16.33 -4.66
CA VAL A 273 -4.09 14.95 -4.99
C VAL A 273 -3.42 14.33 -3.77
N GLU A 274 -3.87 13.15 -3.38
CA GLU A 274 -3.21 12.35 -2.35
C GLU A 274 -2.12 11.48 -2.97
N LEU A 275 -0.92 11.57 -2.41
CA LEU A 275 0.25 10.82 -2.83
C LEU A 275 0.82 10.00 -1.68
N TRP A 276 1.65 9.03 -2.05
CA TRP A 276 2.45 8.26 -1.11
C TRP A 276 3.94 8.27 -1.49
N ASP A 277 4.81 8.64 -0.55
CA ASP A 277 6.28 8.61 -0.64
C ASP A 277 6.83 7.29 -0.08
N PRO A 278 7.44 6.44 -0.93
CA PRO A 278 7.99 5.17 -0.49
C PRO A 278 9.13 5.26 0.54
N THR A 279 9.84 6.37 0.60
CA THR A 279 10.99 6.53 1.51
C THR A 279 10.65 7.08 2.88
N ALA A 280 9.55 7.81 2.99
CA ALA A 280 8.96 8.07 4.31
C ALA A 280 8.33 6.78 4.85
N GLY A 281 7.71 5.99 3.96
CA GLY A 281 7.14 4.68 4.26
C GLY A 281 6.00 4.73 5.28
N GLY A 282 5.32 3.59 5.45
CA GLY A 282 4.26 3.50 6.44
C GLY A 282 3.13 4.52 6.23
N ASN A 283 2.47 4.87 7.33
CA ASN A 283 1.46 5.93 7.36
C ASN A 283 2.07 7.34 7.18
N LEU A 284 3.38 7.50 7.36
CA LEU A 284 4.07 8.79 7.20
C LEU A 284 4.32 9.12 5.73
N GLY A 285 4.22 8.14 4.84
CA GLY A 285 4.35 8.33 3.39
C GLY A 285 3.21 9.12 2.76
N PHE A 286 2.03 9.19 3.39
CA PHE A 286 0.87 9.86 2.80
C PHE A 286 0.92 11.38 2.96
N PHE A 287 0.67 12.11 1.88
CA PHE A 287 0.57 13.57 1.88
C PHE A 287 -0.31 14.06 0.72
N THR A 288 -0.71 15.34 0.76
CA THR A 288 -1.59 15.94 -0.26
C THR A 288 -1.00 17.21 -0.84
N ILE A 289 -1.04 17.36 -2.16
CA ILE A 289 -0.53 18.52 -2.91
C ILE A 289 -1.62 19.09 -3.82
N ASN A 290 -1.57 20.38 -4.13
CA ASN A 290 -2.43 20.96 -5.14
C ASN A 290 -2.13 20.36 -6.53
N ILE A 291 -3.16 20.12 -7.33
CA ILE A 291 -3.04 19.49 -8.65
C ILE A 291 -2.20 20.30 -9.65
N GLU A 292 -2.27 21.63 -9.61
CA GLU A 292 -1.49 22.52 -10.49
C GLU A 292 -0.01 22.47 -10.13
N ASP A 293 0.29 22.56 -8.83
CA ASP A 293 1.64 22.42 -8.29
C ASP A 293 2.24 21.05 -8.64
N LEU A 294 1.45 19.97 -8.50
CA LEU A 294 1.89 18.64 -8.87
C LEU A 294 2.22 18.54 -10.36
N LYS A 295 1.35 19.06 -11.23
CA LYS A 295 1.59 19.05 -12.68
C LYS A 295 2.90 19.74 -13.04
N ASN A 296 3.22 20.82 -12.33
CA ASN A 296 4.47 21.56 -12.52
C ASN A 296 5.71 20.84 -11.99
N ASP A 297 5.58 19.99 -10.97
CA ASP A 297 6.70 19.27 -10.34
C ASP A 297 6.94 17.87 -10.93
N VAL A 298 6.03 17.32 -11.74
CA VAL A 298 6.16 15.99 -12.35
C VAL A 298 6.90 16.04 -13.68
N LYS A 299 7.88 15.13 -13.83
CA LYS A 299 8.61 14.89 -15.08
C LYS A 299 7.90 13.87 -15.96
N TRP A 300 7.50 12.74 -15.37
CA TRP A 300 6.81 11.66 -16.07
C TRP A 300 5.64 11.13 -15.24
N LEU A 301 4.53 10.87 -15.90
CA LEU A 301 3.39 10.12 -15.37
C LEU A 301 3.36 8.75 -16.04
N PHE A 302 3.25 7.69 -15.25
CA PHE A 302 3.08 6.32 -15.72
C PHE A 302 1.71 5.82 -15.29
N HIS A 303 0.88 5.39 -16.24
CA HIS A 303 -0.47 4.87 -15.98
C HIS A 303 -0.84 3.78 -16.99
N LEU A 304 -1.91 3.02 -16.75
CA LEU A 304 -2.48 2.14 -17.77
C LEU A 304 -3.60 2.88 -18.52
N ASP A 305 -3.81 2.56 -19.80
CA ASP A 305 -4.79 3.24 -20.66
C ASP A 305 -6.25 2.79 -20.41
N TRP A 306 -6.45 1.70 -19.66
CA TRP A 306 -7.74 1.01 -19.60
C TRP A 306 -8.68 1.54 -18.49
N PRO A 307 -10.01 1.64 -18.72
CA PRO A 307 -10.94 2.16 -17.72
C PRO A 307 -11.24 1.20 -16.58
N ARG A 308 -10.90 -0.10 -16.67
CA ARG A 308 -10.91 -1.05 -15.53
C ARG A 308 -9.90 -2.17 -15.76
N TYR A 309 -8.84 -2.20 -14.95
CA TYR A 309 -7.99 -3.39 -14.86
C TYR A 309 -8.72 -4.45 -14.03
N TYR A 310 -9.19 -5.51 -14.66
CA TYR A 310 -9.58 -6.74 -13.96
C TYR A 310 -8.40 -7.70 -14.05
N ALA A 311 -7.72 -7.93 -12.92
CA ALA A 311 -6.83 -9.08 -12.83
C ALA A 311 -7.66 -10.33 -13.14
N ILE A 312 -7.33 -11.06 -14.20
CA ILE A 312 -7.97 -12.34 -14.48
C ILE A 312 -7.58 -13.26 -13.32
N PRO A 313 -8.52 -13.70 -12.46
CA PRO A 313 -8.17 -14.60 -11.38
C PRO A 313 -7.60 -15.87 -12.01
N ARG A 314 -6.37 -16.23 -11.62
CA ARG A 314 -5.75 -17.46 -12.08
C ARG A 314 -6.55 -18.63 -11.50
N LYS A 315 -7.02 -19.52 -12.36
CA LYS A 315 -7.37 -20.87 -11.92
C LYS A 315 -6.05 -21.54 -11.56
N VAL A 316 -5.89 -21.84 -10.27
CA VAL A 316 -4.97 -22.85 -9.77
C VAL A 316 -5.42 -24.20 -10.29
#